data_AF-A0A1N7KMH3-F1
#
_entry.id   AF-A0A1N7KMH3-F1
#
_cell.length_a   1.000
_cell.length_b   1.000
_cell.length_c   1.000
_cell.angle_alpha   90.00
_cell.angle_beta   90.00
_cell.angle_gamma   90.00
#
_symmetry.space_group_name_H-M   'P 1'
#
loop_
_entity.id
_entity.type
_entity.pdbx_description
1 polymer ?
#
loop_
_entity_poly.entity_id
_entity_poly.type
_entity_poly.pdbx_seq_one_letter_code
_entity_poly.pdbx_strand_id
1 'polypeptide(L)'
;MSARHRWLSVAAVIAMLVPGVLAGCGRENEVHPAALVAQALPPTIADPPARVELAHYQMRNPHFEVQSHGSTVLRIWSDDHGWNGHRIDLYYAPAALVIAYHGDYTLKANTNLQRIASVPIRKNQTWFAAWNVGSYKLPDAFYVLAKTDVGQASIEKVVWQQGHYVEGGTDSPVQ
;
A
#
# COMPACT_ATOMS: atom_id res chain seq x y z
N MET A 1 77.64 7.15 29.90
CA MET A 1 77.94 6.10 30.90
C MET A 1 76.79 5.98 31.87
N SER A 2 76.43 4.74 32.20
CA SER A 2 75.50 4.29 33.25
C SER A 2 73.99 4.44 33.00
N ALA A 3 73.44 3.32 32.54
CA ALA A 3 72.05 2.92 32.63
C ALA A 3 71.59 2.76 34.08
N ARG A 4 70.29 2.88 34.33
CA ARG A 4 69.60 2.16 35.41
C ARG A 4 68.16 1.85 35.00
N HIS A 5 67.95 0.61 34.58
CA HIS A 5 66.67 -0.07 34.56
C HIS A 5 66.09 -0.19 35.97
N ARG A 6 64.79 0.05 36.12
CA ARG A 6 63.93 -0.73 37.03
C ARG A 6 62.59 -0.99 36.36
N TRP A 7 62.39 -2.26 35.99
CA TRP A 7 61.09 -2.87 35.77
C TRP A 7 60.30 -2.92 37.08
N LEU A 8 58.98 -2.77 36.99
CA LEU A 8 57.99 -3.44 37.84
C LEU A 8 56.65 -3.44 37.09
N SER A 9 56.24 -4.63 36.67
CA SER A 9 54.97 -4.94 36.01
C SER A 9 53.82 -4.93 37.01
N VAL A 10 52.66 -4.33 36.69
CA VAL A 10 51.38 -4.68 37.34
C VAL A 10 50.19 -4.51 36.36
N ALA A 11 49.49 -5.63 36.17
CA ALA A 11 48.08 -5.85 35.84
C ALA A 11 47.44 -5.19 34.60
N ALA A 12 47.06 -6.06 33.67
CA ALA A 12 45.99 -5.85 32.72
C ALA A 12 44.63 -5.70 33.43
N VAL A 13 43.85 -4.71 33.01
CA VAL A 13 42.37 -4.79 33.01
C VAL A 13 41.91 -4.27 31.65
N ILE A 14 41.58 -5.21 30.77
CA ILE A 14 40.81 -4.94 29.56
C ILE A 14 39.38 -4.71 30.03
N ALA A 15 38.98 -3.45 30.17
CA ALA A 15 37.57 -3.10 30.27
C ALA A 15 37.00 -3.07 28.85
N MET A 16 36.44 -4.21 28.43
CA MET A 16 35.49 -4.26 27.32
C MET A 16 34.29 -3.40 27.68
N LEU A 17 34.29 -2.13 27.27
CA LEU A 17 33.05 -1.38 27.14
C LEU A 17 32.40 -1.83 25.84
N VAL A 18 31.53 -2.83 25.98
CA VAL A 18 30.48 -3.14 25.02
C VAL A 18 29.64 -1.87 24.88
N PRO A 19 29.61 -1.18 23.72
CA PRO A 19 28.47 -0.35 23.43
C PRO A 19 27.30 -1.32 23.25
N GLY A 20 26.53 -1.48 24.33
CA GLY A 20 25.19 -2.01 24.26
C GLY A 20 24.38 -1.08 23.37
N VAL A 21 24.45 -1.29 22.06
CA VAL A 21 23.44 -0.77 21.15
C VAL A 21 22.27 -1.73 21.27
N LEU A 22 21.46 -1.38 22.28
CA LEU A 22 20.01 -1.41 22.26
C LEU A 22 19.42 -2.19 21.08
N ALA A 23 18.77 -3.29 21.46
CA ALA A 23 17.61 -3.87 20.81
C ALA A 23 17.09 -3.00 19.65
N GLY A 24 17.36 -3.43 18.43
CA GLY A 24 16.57 -3.03 17.28
C GLY A 24 15.16 -3.57 17.47
N CYS A 25 14.34 -2.88 18.26
CA CYS A 25 12.90 -2.96 18.16
C CYS A 25 12.54 -2.39 16.79
N GLY A 26 12.55 -3.25 15.79
CA GLY A 26 12.18 -2.94 14.42
C GLY A 26 10.84 -2.23 14.42
N ARG A 27 10.85 -0.95 14.05
CA ARG A 27 9.66 -0.20 13.69
C ARG A 27 9.18 -0.69 12.33
N GLU A 28 8.53 -1.85 12.32
CA GLU A 28 8.03 -2.49 11.10
C GLU A 28 6.77 -1.79 10.54
N ASN A 29 6.32 -0.70 11.17
CA ASN A 29 5.05 -0.01 10.86
C ASN A 29 5.15 1.51 10.66
N GLU A 30 6.35 2.10 10.59
CA GLU A 30 6.48 3.54 10.33
C GLU A 30 6.38 3.82 8.81
N VAL A 31 5.33 4.54 8.39
CA VAL A 31 5.18 4.94 6.99
C VAL A 31 6.10 6.14 6.73
N HIS A 32 7.18 5.93 5.97
CA HIS A 32 8.13 6.99 5.66
C HIS A 32 7.53 8.01 4.66
N PRO A 33 7.49 9.32 4.99
CA PRO A 33 6.91 10.34 4.10
C PRO A 33 7.54 10.39 2.70
N ALA A 34 8.85 10.16 2.59
CA ALA A 34 9.56 10.12 1.31
C ALA A 34 9.06 8.99 0.39
N ALA A 35 8.70 7.83 0.96
CA ALA A 35 8.15 6.71 0.21
C ALA A 35 6.74 6.99 -0.33
N LEU A 36 5.96 7.82 0.38
CA LEU A 36 4.64 8.26 -0.08
C LEU A 36 4.72 9.27 -1.21
N VAL A 37 5.63 10.24 -1.11
CA VAL A 37 5.85 11.24 -2.18
C VAL A 37 6.32 10.58 -3.47
N ALA A 38 7.19 9.57 -3.39
CA ALA A 38 7.65 8.80 -4.55
C ALA A 38 6.53 7.99 -5.23
N GLN A 39 5.41 7.75 -4.55
CA GLN A 39 4.24 7.03 -5.06
C GLN A 39 3.05 7.96 -5.33
N ALA A 40 3.25 9.28 -5.29
CA ALA A 40 2.24 10.24 -5.71
C ALA A 40 2.02 10.15 -7.23
N LEU A 41 0.76 10.13 -7.65
CA LEU A 41 0.37 10.11 -9.05
C LEU A 41 0.29 11.55 -9.57
N PRO A 42 0.54 11.78 -10.87
CA PRO A 42 0.38 13.10 -11.45
C PRO A 42 -1.10 13.52 -11.46
N PRO A 43 -1.40 14.84 -11.36
CA PRO A 43 -2.77 15.35 -11.33
C PRO A 43 -3.57 15.09 -12.61
N THR A 44 -2.89 14.65 -13.68
CA THR A 44 -3.54 14.27 -14.94
C THR A 44 -4.28 12.93 -14.87
N ILE A 45 -3.99 12.09 -13.87
CA ILE A 45 -4.59 10.75 -13.74
C ILE A 45 -5.21 10.47 -12.37
N ALA A 46 -5.02 11.34 -11.38
CA ALA A 46 -5.60 11.19 -10.06
C ALA A 46 -5.77 12.56 -9.37
N ASP A 47 -6.69 12.63 -8.43
CA ASP A 47 -6.80 13.77 -7.51
C ASP A 47 -5.57 13.86 -6.57
N PRO A 48 -5.28 15.03 -5.99
CA PRO A 48 -4.22 15.17 -5.00
C PRO A 48 -4.37 14.21 -3.81
N PRO A 49 -3.26 13.82 -3.16
CA PRO A 49 -3.30 12.97 -1.97
C PRO A 49 -4.16 13.57 -0.87
N ALA A 50 -5.10 12.79 -0.34
CA ALA A 50 -6.05 13.22 0.66
C ALA A 50 -6.22 12.18 1.77
N ARG A 51 -6.84 12.61 2.87
CA ARG A 51 -7.38 11.69 3.89
C ARG A 51 -8.76 11.23 3.44
N VAL A 52 -9.01 9.93 3.51
CA VAL A 52 -10.31 9.33 3.22
C VAL A 52 -10.90 8.79 4.52
N GLU A 53 -12.12 9.17 4.83
CA GLU A 53 -12.81 8.58 5.97
C GLU A 53 -13.23 7.15 5.63
N LEU A 54 -12.90 6.21 6.51
CA LEU A 54 -13.23 4.80 6.36
C LEU A 54 -13.98 4.35 7.60
N ALA A 55 -15.07 3.61 7.42
CA ALA A 55 -15.69 2.93 8.53
C ALA A 55 -14.66 1.98 9.16
N HIS A 56 -14.71 1.85 10.49
CA HIS A 56 -13.68 1.14 11.28
C HIS A 56 -13.48 -0.34 10.87
N TYR A 57 -14.42 -0.91 10.10
CA TYR A 57 -14.38 -2.27 9.60
C TYR A 57 -14.27 -2.32 8.08
N GLN A 58 -13.09 -2.75 7.60
CA GLN A 58 -12.89 -3.31 6.26
C GLN A 58 -13.18 -4.81 6.36
N MET A 59 -14.46 -5.20 6.50
CA MET A 59 -14.84 -6.61 6.37
C MET A 59 -14.64 -7.07 4.92
N ARG A 60 -14.58 -8.38 4.69
CA ARG A 60 -14.56 -9.03 3.36
C ARG A 60 -15.80 -8.62 2.57
N ASN A 61 -15.71 -7.42 2.02
CA ASN A 61 -16.68 -6.69 1.24
C ASN A 61 -16.60 -7.21 -0.20
N PRO A 62 -17.66 -7.03 -1.00
CA PRO A 62 -17.70 -7.50 -2.38
C PRO A 62 -16.40 -7.22 -3.14
N HIS A 63 -15.97 -8.20 -3.91
CA HIS A 63 -14.75 -8.20 -4.71
C HIS A 63 -14.89 -7.32 -5.94
N PHE A 64 -13.78 -6.87 -6.50
CA PHE A 64 -13.76 -6.20 -7.79
C PHE A 64 -12.51 -6.56 -8.58
N GLU A 65 -12.63 -6.54 -9.89
CA GLU A 65 -11.56 -6.89 -10.81
C GLU A 65 -10.93 -5.62 -11.40
N VAL A 66 -9.67 -5.76 -11.79
CA VAL A 66 -8.91 -4.75 -12.53
C VAL A 66 -8.28 -5.42 -13.74
N GLN A 67 -8.41 -4.81 -14.91
CA GLN A 67 -7.75 -5.30 -16.12
C GLN A 67 -7.39 -4.15 -17.06
N SER A 68 -6.23 -4.24 -17.70
CA SER A 68 -5.88 -3.29 -18.76
C SER A 68 -6.79 -3.46 -19.97
N HIS A 69 -7.09 -2.33 -20.61
CA HIS A 69 -7.81 -2.27 -21.86
C HIS A 69 -7.06 -1.35 -22.83
N GLY A 70 -6.28 -1.95 -23.71
CA GLY A 70 -5.26 -1.23 -24.48
C GLY A 70 -4.10 -0.78 -23.59
N SER A 71 -3.33 0.21 -24.04
CA SER A 71 -2.11 0.66 -23.37
C SER A 71 -2.34 1.79 -22.35
N THR A 72 -3.51 2.41 -22.33
CA THR A 72 -3.73 3.70 -21.62
C THR A 72 -4.88 3.66 -20.62
N VAL A 73 -5.66 2.57 -20.56
CA VAL A 73 -6.87 2.49 -19.73
C VAL A 73 -6.84 1.22 -18.89
N LEU A 74 -7.17 1.36 -17.61
CA LEU A 74 -7.54 0.24 -16.74
C LEU A 74 -9.05 0.23 -16.59
N ARG A 75 -9.67 -0.92 -16.83
CA ARG A 75 -11.06 -1.21 -16.49
C ARG A 75 -11.09 -1.75 -15.07
N ILE A 76 -12.00 -1.23 -14.27
CA ILE A 76 -12.20 -1.63 -12.89
C ILE A 76 -13.69 -1.89 -12.72
N TRP A 77 -14.09 -3.08 -12.31
CA TRP A 77 -15.50 -3.44 -12.22
C TRP A 77 -15.78 -4.44 -11.12
N SER A 78 -17.03 -4.49 -10.70
CA SER A 78 -17.52 -5.57 -9.87
C SER A 78 -18.88 -6.02 -10.40
N ASP A 79 -19.03 -7.32 -10.58
CA ASP A 79 -20.29 -8.00 -10.82
C ASP A 79 -20.89 -8.59 -9.53
N ASP A 80 -20.22 -8.44 -8.39
CA ASP A 80 -20.75 -8.84 -7.09
C ASP A 80 -21.98 -7.99 -6.71
N HIS A 81 -23.04 -8.68 -6.30
CA HIS A 81 -24.28 -8.06 -5.84
C HIS A 81 -24.20 -7.57 -4.37
N GLY A 82 -23.00 -7.49 -3.78
CA GLY A 82 -22.81 -7.14 -2.36
C GLY A 82 -22.61 -5.66 -2.09
N TRP A 83 -22.51 -4.80 -3.12
CA TRP A 83 -22.24 -3.38 -2.93
C TRP A 83 -23.50 -2.62 -2.51
N ASN A 84 -23.38 -1.84 -1.44
CA ASN A 84 -24.45 -1.01 -0.90
C ASN A 84 -24.18 0.47 -1.13
N GLY A 85 -25.25 1.26 -1.21
CA GLY A 85 -25.17 2.70 -1.47
C GLY A 85 -25.44 3.06 -2.93
N HIS A 86 -25.00 4.24 -3.35
CA HIS A 86 -25.33 4.80 -4.67
C HIS A 86 -24.13 5.04 -5.56
N ARG A 87 -22.92 5.06 -4.99
CA ARG A 87 -21.70 5.44 -5.69
C ARG A 87 -20.51 4.65 -5.18
N ILE A 88 -19.57 4.37 -6.07
CA ILE A 88 -18.23 3.87 -5.75
C ILE A 88 -17.23 4.96 -6.06
N ASP A 89 -16.45 5.35 -5.06
CA ASP A 89 -15.25 6.14 -5.20
C ASP A 89 -14.05 5.18 -5.21
N LEU A 90 -13.22 5.27 -6.24
CA LEU A 90 -12.00 4.48 -6.39
C LEU A 90 -10.78 5.32 -6.04
N TYR A 91 -9.85 4.74 -5.29
CA TYR A 91 -8.62 5.40 -4.84
C TYR A 91 -7.41 4.54 -5.17
N TYR A 92 -6.36 5.18 -5.68
CA TYR A 92 -5.02 4.62 -5.66
C TYR A 92 -4.48 4.66 -4.23
N ALA A 93 -4.02 3.50 -3.75
CA ALA A 93 -3.39 3.33 -2.44
C ALA A 93 -1.89 2.97 -2.62
N PRO A 94 -0.97 3.86 -2.22
CA PRO A 94 0.46 3.54 -2.14
C PRO A 94 0.71 2.25 -1.35
N ALA A 95 1.63 1.41 -1.83
CA ALA A 95 1.95 0.13 -1.19
C ALA A 95 2.42 0.28 0.27
N ALA A 96 3.07 1.41 0.59
CA ALA A 96 3.51 1.73 1.95
C ALA A 96 2.36 1.88 2.95
N LEU A 97 1.12 2.07 2.47
CA LEU A 97 -0.08 2.20 3.29
C LEU A 97 -0.87 0.90 3.43
N VAL A 98 -0.44 -0.19 2.81
CA VAL A 98 -1.20 -1.45 2.77
C VAL A 98 -0.51 -2.52 3.61
N ILE A 99 -1.28 -3.32 4.32
CA ILE A 99 -0.86 -4.57 4.97
C ILE A 99 -1.57 -5.71 4.25
N ALA A 100 -0.81 -6.75 3.90
CA ALA A 100 -1.38 -8.06 3.62
C ALA A 100 -1.52 -8.83 4.94
N TYR A 101 -2.72 -9.30 5.25
CA TYR A 101 -3.03 -10.06 6.48
C TYR A 101 -4.01 -11.19 6.16
N HIS A 102 -3.59 -12.44 6.37
CA HIS A 102 -4.38 -13.65 6.07
C HIS A 102 -4.97 -13.71 4.66
N GLY A 103 -4.21 -13.28 3.66
CA GLY A 103 -4.67 -13.20 2.27
C GLY A 103 -5.39 -11.91 1.93
N ASP A 104 -5.98 -11.21 2.91
CA ASP A 104 -6.70 -9.97 2.64
C ASP A 104 -5.75 -8.75 2.71
N TYR A 105 -6.14 -7.66 2.03
CA TYR A 105 -5.46 -6.38 2.12
C TYR A 105 -6.23 -5.43 3.05
N THR A 106 -5.49 -4.67 3.86
CA THR A 106 -6.05 -3.62 4.72
C THR A 106 -5.17 -2.38 4.71
N LEU A 107 -5.74 -1.23 5.08
CA LEU A 107 -4.98 0.02 5.14
C LEU A 107 -4.34 0.22 6.53
N LYS A 108 -3.02 0.45 6.57
CA LYS A 108 -2.27 0.96 7.73
C LYS A 108 -2.76 2.34 8.15
N ALA A 109 -3.03 3.18 7.16
CA ALA A 109 -3.45 4.55 7.35
C ALA A 109 -4.35 5.01 6.20
N ASN A 110 -5.30 5.89 6.52
CA ASN A 110 -6.28 6.42 5.59
C ASN A 110 -5.87 7.77 4.97
N THR A 111 -4.57 8.05 4.93
CA THR A 111 -4.00 9.30 4.42
C THR A 111 -3.27 9.06 3.11
N ASN A 112 -3.03 10.10 2.31
CA ASN A 112 -2.29 10.01 1.05
C ASN A 112 -2.93 9.07 0.01
N LEU A 113 -4.23 8.83 0.12
CA LEU A 113 -5.01 8.15 -0.90
C LEU A 113 -5.36 9.16 -1.99
N GLN A 114 -5.32 8.73 -3.25
CA GLN A 114 -5.56 9.61 -4.40
C GLN A 114 -6.76 9.07 -5.16
N ARG A 115 -7.84 9.85 -5.23
CA ARG A 115 -9.05 9.41 -5.94
C ARG A 115 -8.78 9.35 -7.44
N ILE A 116 -9.13 8.24 -8.08
CA ILE A 116 -8.90 7.99 -9.51
C ILE A 116 -10.20 7.97 -10.32
N ALA A 117 -11.32 7.64 -9.67
CA ALA A 117 -12.64 7.65 -10.31
C ALA A 117 -13.76 7.73 -9.27
N SER A 118 -14.95 8.11 -9.73
CA SER A 118 -16.19 8.09 -8.97
C SER A 118 -17.33 7.72 -9.92
N VAL A 119 -18.03 6.61 -9.66
CA VAL A 119 -19.02 6.04 -10.58
C VAL A 119 -20.29 5.61 -9.84
N PRO A 120 -21.47 5.68 -10.49
CA PRO A 120 -22.71 5.22 -9.87
C PRO A 120 -22.73 3.68 -9.74
N ILE A 121 -23.33 3.21 -8.65
CA ILE A 121 -23.70 1.79 -8.49
C ILE A 121 -24.99 1.56 -9.27
N ARG A 122 -25.03 0.49 -10.06
CA ARG A 122 -26.22 0.08 -10.82
C ARG A 122 -27.28 -0.48 -9.88
N LYS A 123 -28.53 -0.55 -10.33
CA LYS A 123 -29.65 -1.08 -9.52
C LYS A 123 -29.44 -2.51 -9.00
N ASN A 124 -28.67 -3.31 -9.72
CA ASN A 124 -28.30 -4.67 -9.34
C ASN A 124 -27.03 -4.71 -8.48
N GLN A 125 -26.59 -3.61 -7.87
CA GLN A 125 -25.42 -3.55 -6.98
C GLN A 125 -24.06 -3.78 -7.67
N THR A 126 -24.03 -3.82 -9.01
CA THR A 126 -22.78 -3.91 -9.79
C THR A 126 -22.30 -2.52 -10.22
N TRP A 127 -21.05 -2.39 -10.64
CA TRP A 127 -20.49 -1.12 -11.11
C TRP A 127 -19.30 -1.32 -12.06
N PHE A 128 -18.97 -0.26 -12.79
CA PHE A 128 -17.87 -0.24 -13.74
C PHE A 128 -17.25 1.16 -13.78
N ALA A 129 -15.93 1.22 -13.80
CA ALA A 129 -15.14 2.42 -13.99
C ALA A 129 -14.04 2.18 -15.03
N ALA A 130 -13.68 3.25 -15.74
CA ALA A 130 -12.51 3.29 -16.60
C ALA A 130 -11.56 4.34 -16.05
N TRP A 131 -10.33 3.92 -15.72
CA TRP A 131 -9.27 4.81 -15.26
C TRP A 131 -8.27 5.04 -16.40
N ASN A 132 -8.24 6.27 -16.92
CA ASN A 132 -7.32 6.65 -17.99
C ASN A 132 -5.98 7.09 -17.40
N VAL A 133 -4.95 6.28 -17.61
CA VAL A 133 -3.57 6.53 -17.14
C VAL A 133 -2.71 7.20 -18.21
N GLY A 134 -3.23 7.35 -19.43
CA GLY A 134 -2.52 7.96 -20.55
C GLY A 134 -1.18 7.25 -20.82
N SER A 135 -0.11 8.02 -20.97
CA SER A 135 1.26 7.50 -21.14
C SER A 135 2.00 7.31 -19.82
N TYR A 136 1.34 7.51 -18.67
CA TYR A 136 2.00 7.37 -17.38
C TYR A 136 2.23 5.88 -17.07
N LYS A 137 3.49 5.53 -16.78
CA LYS A 137 3.83 4.18 -16.35
C LYS A 137 3.47 4.02 -14.87
N LEU A 138 2.42 3.26 -14.59
CA LEU A 138 2.10 2.86 -13.23
C LEU A 138 3.18 1.91 -12.67
N PRO A 139 3.32 1.81 -11.34
CA PRO A 139 4.18 0.80 -10.72
C PRO A 139 3.81 -0.62 -11.17
N ASP A 140 4.78 -1.55 -11.19
CA ASP A 140 4.54 -2.95 -11.58
C ASP A 140 3.60 -3.68 -10.58
N ALA A 141 3.47 -3.17 -9.36
CA ALA A 141 2.45 -3.57 -8.41
C ALA A 141 1.95 -2.36 -7.61
N PHE A 142 0.64 -2.27 -7.40
CA PHE A 142 -0.01 -1.22 -6.60
C PHE A 142 -1.36 -1.71 -6.07
N TYR A 143 -2.06 -0.85 -5.33
CA TYR A 143 -3.35 -1.20 -4.73
C TYR A 143 -4.43 -0.20 -5.13
N VAL A 144 -5.64 -0.71 -5.31
CA VAL A 144 -6.84 0.08 -5.53
C VAL A 144 -7.79 -0.15 -4.38
N LEU A 145 -8.32 0.92 -3.80
CA LEU A 145 -9.37 0.89 -2.80
C LEU A 145 -10.68 1.33 -3.45
N ALA A 146 -11.71 0.50 -3.39
CA ALA A 146 -13.08 0.86 -3.71
C ALA A 146 -13.83 1.19 -2.42
N LYS A 147 -14.52 2.33 -2.38
CA LYS A 147 -15.32 2.77 -1.22
C LYS A 147 -16.68 3.29 -1.68
N THR A 148 -17.73 2.83 -1.02
CA THR A 148 -19.10 3.33 -1.20
C THR A 148 -19.34 4.63 -0.44
N ASP A 149 -20.38 5.36 -0.81
CA ASP A 149 -20.87 6.51 -0.04
C ASP A 149 -21.38 6.14 1.36
N VAL A 150 -21.82 4.89 1.58
CA VAL A 150 -22.24 4.37 2.90
C VAL A 150 -21.09 3.78 3.73
N GLY A 151 -19.85 3.87 3.26
CA GLY A 151 -18.65 3.50 4.03
C GLY A 151 -18.18 2.05 3.89
N GLN A 152 -18.89 1.21 3.12
CA GLN A 152 -18.40 -0.10 2.70
C GLN A 152 -17.16 0.06 1.82
N ALA A 153 -16.11 -0.73 2.04
CA ALA A 153 -14.86 -0.61 1.27
C ALA A 153 -14.15 -1.97 1.07
N SER A 154 -13.55 -2.15 -0.11
CA SER A 154 -12.68 -3.28 -0.44
C SER A 154 -11.38 -2.78 -1.08
N ILE A 155 -10.28 -3.50 -0.93
CA ILE A 155 -8.97 -3.16 -1.48
C ILE A 155 -8.37 -4.36 -2.20
N GLU A 156 -7.91 -4.14 -3.43
CA GLU A 156 -7.37 -5.17 -4.30
C GLU A 156 -5.96 -4.79 -4.75
N LYS A 157 -5.10 -5.80 -4.86
CA LYS A 157 -3.77 -5.66 -5.45
C LYS A 157 -3.89 -5.72 -6.96
N VAL A 158 -3.13 -4.88 -7.64
CA VAL A 158 -3.02 -4.87 -9.10
C VAL A 158 -1.56 -5.11 -9.46
N VAL A 159 -1.32 -6.01 -10.40
CA VAL A 159 0.01 -6.44 -10.81
C VAL A 159 0.16 -6.36 -12.33
N TRP A 160 1.35 -6.00 -12.79
CA TRP A 160 1.74 -6.08 -14.18
C TRP A 160 2.19 -7.51 -14.52
N GLN A 161 1.44 -8.19 -15.37
CA GLN A 161 1.74 -9.55 -15.80
C GLN A 161 1.52 -9.68 -17.30
N GLN A 162 2.43 -10.36 -17.99
CA GLN A 162 2.29 -10.66 -19.43
C GLN A 162 1.94 -9.42 -20.29
N GLY A 163 2.52 -8.27 -19.97
CA GLY A 163 2.33 -7.02 -20.73
C GLY A 163 1.03 -6.27 -20.44
N HIS A 164 0.31 -6.60 -19.38
CA HIS A 164 -0.91 -5.89 -18.97
C HIS A 164 -1.09 -5.92 -17.44
N TYR A 165 -1.80 -4.92 -16.89
CA TYR A 165 -2.27 -4.94 -15.51
C TYR A 165 -3.48 -5.85 -15.35
N VAL A 166 -3.46 -6.66 -14.29
CA VAL A 166 -4.56 -7.50 -13.82
C VAL A 166 -4.69 -7.42 -12.30
N GLU A 167 -5.86 -7.76 -11.78
CA GLU A 167 -6.05 -8.04 -10.36
C GLU A 167 -5.15 -9.21 -9.93
N GLY A 168 -4.43 -9.01 -8.83
CA GLY A 168 -3.28 -9.82 -8.43
C GLY A 168 -3.60 -10.99 -7.49
N GLY A 169 -4.86 -11.16 -7.12
CA GLY A 169 -5.30 -12.08 -6.08
C GLY A 169 -4.88 -11.65 -4.68
N THR A 170 -5.34 -12.44 -3.71
CA THR A 170 -4.92 -12.39 -2.32
C THR A 170 -3.52 -12.99 -2.15
N ASP A 171 -2.57 -12.27 -1.53
CA ASP A 171 -1.27 -12.82 -1.13
C ASP A 171 -1.49 -13.84 0.03
N SER A 172 -1.70 -15.12 -0.29
CA SER A 172 -1.90 -16.17 0.72
C SER A 172 -0.57 -16.60 1.34
N PRO A 173 -0.40 -16.62 2.68
CA PRO A 173 0.83 -17.06 3.34
C PRO A 173 1.05 -18.60 3.39
N VAL A 174 0.41 -19.39 2.51
CA VAL A 174 0.44 -20.87 2.55
C VAL A 174 0.44 -21.39 1.09
N GLN A 175 1.44 -22.12 0.55
CA GLN A 175 2.55 -22.92 1.09
C GLN A 175 3.87 -22.64 0.36
#